data_AF-A0AB34AN86-F1
#
_entry.id   AF-A0AB34AN86-F1
#
_cell.length_a   1.000
_cell.length_b   1.000
_cell.length_c   1.000
_cell.angle_alpha   90.00
_cell.angle_beta   90.00
_cell.angle_gamma   90.00
#
_symmetry.space_group_name_H-M   'P 1'
#
loop_
_entity.id
_entity.type
_entity.pdbx_description
1 polymer ?
#
loop_
_entity_poly.entity_id
_entity_poly.type
_entity_poly.pdbx_seq_one_letter_code
_entity_poly.pdbx_strand_id
1 'polypeptide(L)'
;MNTLFELTDQYSSNNYSPLKLALKKGKGAHVWDVEGKRYIDCIAGFSVVNQGHCHPKIIEAFQAQSEQITMVSRALYSDNLGQWEEKICKLANKDKVLPMNTGTEAVETAIKIARKWGSDVKGIKENESEIIAMKGNFHGRTLGSLSLSAQDNYKEGFGPLLDNINYIEFGDIEHLKRLINDNTSAIILEPIQGEGGVNIPPDYFIQEVRHLCNQHNILFIADEIQVGLGRTGKMFAMEWEGVEPDIYLLGKSLGGGLYPISAILANETIMNVLTPGTHGSTFGGNPLACAVSIAAIDVLLDENLIEHSAELGQTLLNQLQLIDSPIIDDVRGRGLFIGIELTEQAQPYCLEMIEKGVLCKETQGNVIRIAPPLVINENEINQIADVIKEVLEKNKKAH
;
A
#
# COMPACT_ATOMS: atom_id res chain seq x y z
N MET A 1 5.34 16.18 35.52
CA MET A 1 5.97 15.65 34.29
C MET A 1 4.85 15.41 33.32
N ASN A 2 4.90 16.00 32.14
CA ASN A 2 3.87 15.77 31.13
C ASN A 2 3.91 14.30 30.70
N THR A 3 2.75 13.66 30.55
CA THR A 3 2.67 12.31 30.01
C THR A 3 3.15 12.28 28.54
N LEU A 4 3.57 11.11 28.03
CA LEU A 4 4.02 10.96 26.63
C LEU A 4 2.99 11.51 25.61
N PHE A 5 1.70 11.32 25.91
CA PHE A 5 0.60 11.80 25.07
C PHE A 5 0.47 13.32 25.10
N GLU A 6 0.60 13.95 26.27
CA GLU A 6 0.55 15.42 26.40
C GLU A 6 1.67 16.11 25.62
N LEU A 7 2.88 15.53 25.59
CA LEU A 7 3.97 16.05 24.75
C LEU A 7 3.60 15.99 23.26
N THR A 8 2.99 14.88 22.83
CA THR A 8 2.55 14.74 21.42
C THR A 8 1.43 15.73 21.10
N ASP A 9 0.42 15.83 21.97
CA ASP A 9 -0.72 16.74 21.80
C ASP A 9 -0.28 18.22 21.81
N GLN A 10 0.80 18.56 22.53
CA GLN A 10 1.35 19.91 22.59
C GLN A 10 2.13 20.32 21.34
N TYR A 11 2.95 19.40 20.80
CA TYR A 11 3.94 19.74 19.77
C TYR A 11 3.62 19.20 18.38
N SER A 12 2.71 18.23 18.25
CA SER A 12 2.27 17.70 16.96
C SER A 12 1.13 18.53 16.37
N SER A 13 1.04 18.55 15.04
CA SER A 13 -0.20 18.96 14.38
C SER A 13 -1.36 18.00 14.70
N ASN A 14 -2.59 18.52 14.69
CA ASN A 14 -3.82 17.78 15.01
C ASN A 14 -4.40 16.98 13.83
N ASN A 15 -3.56 16.56 12.88
CA ASN A 15 -4.00 15.87 11.65
C ASN A 15 -4.20 14.35 11.83
N TYR A 16 -3.91 13.81 13.00
CA TYR A 16 -4.16 12.41 13.35
C TYR A 16 -4.99 12.32 14.63
N SER A 17 -5.83 11.28 14.71
CA SER A 17 -6.51 10.85 15.93
C SER A 17 -5.97 9.48 16.36
N PRO A 18 -4.83 9.43 17.07
CA PRO A 18 -4.23 8.17 17.51
C PRO A 18 -4.96 7.59 18.73
N LEU A 19 -4.96 6.26 18.83
CA LEU A 19 -5.31 5.58 20.08
C LEU A 19 -4.35 6.04 21.18
N LYS A 20 -4.83 6.21 22.42
CA LYS A 20 -3.97 6.53 23.58
C LYS A 20 -3.23 5.27 24.07
N LEU A 21 -2.46 4.67 23.16
CA LEU A 21 -1.61 3.50 23.33
C LEU A 21 -0.24 3.82 22.70
N ALA A 22 0.83 3.68 23.47
CA ALA A 22 2.18 4.02 23.01
C ALA A 22 3.09 2.79 22.94
N LEU A 23 3.58 2.48 21.74
CA LEU A 23 4.50 1.36 21.51
C LEU A 23 5.96 1.78 21.75
N LYS A 24 6.76 0.90 22.36
CA LYS A 24 8.21 1.13 22.59
C LYS A 24 9.14 0.10 21.95
N LYS A 25 8.61 -1.05 21.51
CA LYS A 25 9.40 -2.16 20.97
C LYS A 25 8.57 -2.93 19.96
N GLY A 26 9.20 -3.36 18.87
CA GLY A 26 8.66 -4.34 17.91
C GLY A 26 9.67 -5.47 17.68
N LYS A 27 9.17 -6.69 17.42
CA LYS A 27 9.97 -7.83 16.95
C LYS A 27 9.07 -8.83 16.22
N GLY A 28 9.38 -9.13 14.96
CA GLY A 28 8.55 -10.03 14.15
C GLY A 28 7.12 -9.53 14.05
N ALA A 29 6.14 -10.38 14.34
CA ALA A 29 4.70 -10.02 14.36
C ALA A 29 4.22 -9.33 15.66
N HIS A 30 5.12 -9.04 16.61
CA HIS A 30 4.74 -8.50 17.92
C HIS A 30 5.24 -7.09 18.19
N VAL A 31 4.46 -6.37 18.99
CA VAL A 31 4.81 -5.07 19.57
C VAL A 31 4.55 -5.05 21.07
N TRP A 32 5.25 -4.17 21.79
CA TRP A 32 5.07 -3.95 23.22
C TRP A 32 4.86 -2.46 23.49
N ASP A 33 3.90 -2.15 24.36
CA ASP A 33 3.68 -0.79 24.81
C ASP A 33 4.66 -0.35 25.92
N VAL A 34 4.59 0.93 26.27
CA VAL A 34 5.42 1.53 27.32
C VAL A 34 5.24 0.86 28.69
N GLU A 35 4.09 0.28 28.96
CA GLU A 35 3.76 -0.47 30.18
C GLU A 35 4.25 -1.93 30.15
N GLY A 36 4.64 -2.42 28.97
CA GLY A 36 5.20 -3.75 28.75
C GLY A 36 4.18 -4.81 28.31
N LYS A 37 2.91 -4.43 28.08
CA LYS A 37 1.93 -5.35 27.50
C LYS A 37 2.29 -5.63 26.05
N ARG A 38 2.19 -6.90 25.67
CA ARG A 38 2.52 -7.42 24.33
C ARG A 38 1.26 -7.56 23.50
N TYR A 39 1.38 -7.26 22.21
CA TYR A 39 0.31 -7.40 21.21
C TYR A 39 0.82 -8.16 20.00
N ILE A 40 -0.07 -8.91 19.34
CA ILE A 40 0.09 -9.29 17.93
C ILE A 40 -0.31 -8.07 17.10
N ASP A 41 0.60 -7.57 16.28
CA ASP A 41 0.36 -6.40 15.44
C ASP A 41 -0.36 -6.81 14.15
N CYS A 42 -1.65 -6.51 14.04
CA CYS A 42 -2.46 -6.69 12.84
C CYS A 42 -2.63 -5.39 12.03
N ILE A 43 -1.92 -4.32 12.39
CA ILE A 43 -1.84 -3.08 11.61
C ILE A 43 -0.63 -3.13 10.67
N ALA A 44 0.51 -3.65 11.16
CA ALA A 44 1.78 -3.76 10.44
C ALA A 44 2.21 -2.45 9.76
N GLY A 45 1.95 -1.31 10.41
CA GLY A 45 2.19 0.01 9.83
C GLY A 45 1.46 0.25 8.50
N PHE A 46 0.26 -0.32 8.30
CA PHE A 46 -0.49 -0.25 7.04
C PHE A 46 0.18 -1.00 5.88
N SER A 47 0.70 -2.22 6.14
CA SER A 47 1.48 -3.06 5.21
C SER A 47 2.92 -2.57 4.96
N VAL A 48 3.52 -1.91 5.96
CA VAL A 48 4.91 -1.39 5.90
C VAL A 48 5.93 -2.39 6.41
N VAL A 49 5.59 -3.18 7.43
CA VAL A 49 6.49 -4.18 8.03
C VAL A 49 6.10 -5.60 7.63
N ASN A 50 5.95 -5.88 6.33
CA ASN A 50 5.64 -7.24 5.84
C ASN A 50 6.65 -8.27 6.35
N GLN A 51 7.93 -7.90 6.42
CA GLN A 51 9.04 -8.71 6.90
C GLN A 51 9.10 -8.81 8.44
N GLY A 52 8.18 -8.17 9.16
CA GLY A 52 8.19 -8.08 10.61
C GLY A 52 9.05 -6.94 11.16
N HIS A 53 8.74 -6.54 12.38
CA HIS A 53 9.43 -5.47 13.08
C HIS A 53 10.90 -5.84 13.34
N CYS A 54 11.80 -4.91 13.01
CA CYS A 54 13.24 -5.01 13.27
C CYS A 54 13.87 -6.31 12.76
N HIS A 55 13.53 -6.70 11.52
CA HIS A 55 14.06 -7.93 10.91
C HIS A 55 15.61 -7.92 10.89
N PRO A 56 16.29 -8.95 11.42
CA PRO A 56 17.75 -8.90 11.65
C PRO A 56 18.55 -8.67 10.37
N LYS A 57 18.20 -9.35 9.26
CA LYS A 57 18.87 -9.18 7.95
C LYS A 57 18.76 -7.75 7.40
N ILE A 58 17.64 -7.08 7.66
CA ILE A 58 17.39 -5.71 7.17
C ILE A 58 18.14 -4.70 8.05
N ILE A 59 18.15 -4.91 9.37
CA ILE A 59 18.94 -4.10 10.32
C ILE A 59 20.43 -4.20 10.01
N GLU A 60 20.93 -5.41 9.76
CA GLU A 60 22.34 -5.64 9.41
C GLU A 60 22.72 -4.90 8.11
N ALA A 61 21.89 -4.99 7.08
CA ALA A 61 22.12 -4.26 5.82
C ALA A 61 22.15 -2.73 6.01
N PHE A 62 21.25 -2.20 6.85
CA PHE A 62 21.26 -0.78 7.22
C PHE A 62 22.55 -0.41 7.94
N GLN A 63 22.94 -1.16 8.97
CA GLN A 63 24.13 -0.88 9.77
C GLN A 63 25.38 -0.90 8.89
N ALA A 64 25.57 -1.97 8.12
CA ALA A 64 26.71 -2.14 7.23
C ALA A 64 26.81 -1.00 6.22
N GLN A 65 25.72 -0.63 5.53
CA GLN A 65 25.77 0.46 4.55
C GLN A 65 25.94 1.84 5.22
N SER A 66 25.39 2.03 6.42
CA SER A 66 25.48 3.31 7.15
C SER A 66 26.90 3.70 7.56
N GLU A 67 27.77 2.70 7.72
CA GLU A 67 29.19 2.88 8.03
C GLU A 67 30.06 3.14 6.79
N GLN A 68 29.51 2.98 5.58
CA GLN A 68 30.21 3.18 4.32
C GLN A 68 29.86 4.53 3.69
N ILE A 69 28.63 4.64 3.17
CA ILE A 69 28.10 5.86 2.55
C ILE A 69 26.58 5.81 2.54
N THR A 70 25.95 6.88 3.01
CA THR A 70 24.49 6.93 3.13
C THR A 70 23.84 7.68 1.99
N MET A 71 24.53 8.68 1.45
CA MET A 71 23.98 9.63 0.50
C MET A 71 24.97 9.97 -0.61
N VAL A 72 24.52 9.80 -1.84
CA VAL A 72 25.19 10.25 -3.07
C VAL A 72 24.11 10.95 -3.89
N SER A 73 24.39 12.16 -4.37
CA SER A 73 23.43 12.83 -5.25
C SER A 73 23.31 12.06 -6.56
N ARG A 74 22.13 12.09 -7.21
CA ARG A 74 21.92 11.48 -8.55
C ARG A 74 22.77 12.12 -9.67
N ALA A 75 23.59 13.11 -9.36
CA ALA A 75 24.63 13.62 -10.26
C ALA A 75 25.87 12.72 -10.32
N LEU A 76 26.00 11.77 -9.40
CA LEU A 76 27.07 10.79 -9.30
C LEU A 76 26.47 9.39 -9.22
N TYR A 77 27.28 8.38 -9.52
CA TYR A 77 26.89 6.99 -9.33
C TYR A 77 27.20 6.53 -7.91
N SER A 78 26.30 5.73 -7.33
CA SER A 78 26.65 4.80 -6.25
C SER A 78 26.95 3.42 -6.82
N ASP A 79 27.64 2.60 -6.05
CA ASP A 79 28.01 1.23 -6.41
C ASP A 79 26.84 0.23 -6.29
N ASN A 80 25.77 0.59 -5.58
CA ASN A 80 24.65 -0.31 -5.30
C ASN A 80 23.30 0.08 -5.94
N LEU A 81 23.14 1.31 -6.48
CA LEU A 81 21.88 1.73 -7.11
C LEU A 81 21.56 0.85 -8.32
N GLY A 82 22.51 0.64 -9.23
CA GLY A 82 22.29 -0.21 -10.41
C GLY A 82 21.95 -1.66 -10.07
N GLN A 83 22.47 -2.19 -8.95
CA GLN A 83 22.15 -3.54 -8.46
C GLN A 83 20.70 -3.60 -7.94
N TRP A 84 20.27 -2.57 -7.21
CA TRP A 84 18.88 -2.44 -6.77
C TRP A 84 17.94 -2.29 -7.98
N GLU A 85 18.30 -1.45 -8.96
CA GLU A 85 17.50 -1.22 -10.16
C GLU A 85 17.33 -2.52 -10.95
N GLU A 86 18.41 -3.27 -11.18
CA GLU A 86 18.37 -4.57 -11.86
C GLU A 86 17.45 -5.56 -11.13
N LYS A 87 17.58 -5.68 -9.80
CA LYS A 87 16.77 -6.60 -9.00
C LYS A 87 15.29 -6.28 -9.10
N ILE A 88 14.91 -5.03 -8.90
CA ILE A 88 13.50 -4.61 -8.89
C ILE A 88 12.88 -4.69 -10.28
N CYS A 89 13.61 -4.31 -11.34
CA CYS A 89 13.18 -4.49 -12.73
C CYS A 89 12.92 -5.95 -13.08
N LYS A 90 13.84 -6.86 -12.70
CA LYS A 90 13.68 -8.31 -12.94
C LYS A 90 12.46 -8.87 -12.23
N LEU A 91 12.18 -8.42 -11.00
CA LEU A 91 11.02 -8.88 -10.23
C LEU A 91 9.71 -8.47 -10.89
N ALA A 92 9.58 -7.22 -11.35
CA ALA A 92 8.35 -6.71 -11.95
C ALA A 92 8.24 -6.95 -13.46
N ASN A 93 9.24 -7.61 -14.08
CA ASN A 93 9.35 -7.79 -15.53
C ASN A 93 9.25 -6.45 -16.31
N LYS A 94 10.01 -5.42 -15.87
CA LYS A 94 10.05 -4.10 -16.52
C LYS A 94 11.46 -3.70 -16.92
N ASP A 95 11.56 -2.84 -17.93
CA ASP A 95 12.86 -2.37 -18.41
C ASP A 95 13.53 -1.35 -17.48
N LYS A 96 12.74 -0.48 -16.85
CA LYS A 96 13.23 0.67 -16.08
C LYS A 96 12.50 0.83 -14.75
N VAL A 97 13.22 1.36 -13.78
CA VAL A 97 12.69 1.80 -12.49
C VAL A 97 13.18 3.21 -12.18
N LEU A 98 12.32 4.01 -11.53
CA LEU A 98 12.67 5.30 -10.96
C LEU A 98 12.45 5.25 -9.44
N PRO A 99 13.51 5.32 -8.61
CA PRO A 99 13.37 5.35 -7.17
C PRO A 99 12.95 6.73 -6.66
N MET A 100 12.01 6.73 -5.71
CA MET A 100 11.57 7.87 -4.91
C MET A 100 11.58 7.47 -3.42
N ASN A 101 11.02 8.28 -2.52
CA ASN A 101 11.11 8.04 -1.07
C ASN A 101 9.77 7.58 -0.50
N THR A 102 8.67 8.16 -0.98
CA THR A 102 7.32 7.90 -0.45
C THR A 102 6.37 7.41 -1.52
N GLY A 103 5.29 6.74 -1.12
CA GLY A 103 4.24 6.31 -2.05
C GLY A 103 3.62 7.48 -2.81
N THR A 104 3.37 8.61 -2.14
CA THR A 104 2.80 9.81 -2.79
C THR A 104 3.75 10.38 -3.85
N GLU A 105 5.07 10.34 -3.65
CA GLU A 105 6.03 10.72 -4.71
C GLU A 105 6.01 9.75 -5.90
N ALA A 106 5.79 8.45 -5.67
CA ALA A 106 5.64 7.48 -6.75
C ALA A 106 4.39 7.77 -7.59
N VAL A 107 3.27 8.11 -6.93
CA VAL A 107 2.03 8.53 -7.60
C VAL A 107 2.21 9.85 -8.35
N GLU A 108 2.81 10.88 -7.75
CA GLU A 108 3.10 12.16 -8.44
C GLU A 108 3.97 11.93 -9.68
N THR A 109 4.95 11.03 -9.58
CA THR A 109 5.80 10.64 -10.70
C THR A 109 4.99 9.94 -11.79
N ALA A 110 4.07 9.05 -11.43
CA ALA A 110 3.18 8.36 -12.36
C ALA A 110 2.23 9.33 -13.07
N ILE A 111 1.68 10.32 -12.37
CA ILE A 111 0.86 11.40 -12.96
C ILE A 111 1.69 12.18 -13.99
N LYS A 112 2.93 12.54 -13.66
CA LYS A 112 3.84 13.24 -14.59
C LYS A 112 4.16 12.39 -15.81
N ILE A 113 4.46 11.10 -15.63
CA ILE A 113 4.72 10.16 -16.73
C ILE A 113 3.49 10.05 -17.62
N ALA A 114 2.30 9.82 -17.06
CA ALA A 114 1.05 9.71 -17.81
C ALA A 114 0.78 10.93 -18.68
N ARG A 115 0.93 12.14 -18.11
CA ARG A 115 0.72 13.39 -18.85
C ARG A 115 1.75 13.60 -19.95
N LYS A 116 3.03 13.38 -19.62
CA LYS A 116 4.11 13.58 -20.57
C LYS A 116 4.07 12.56 -21.71
N TRP A 117 3.78 11.30 -21.39
CA TRP A 117 3.56 10.25 -22.39
C TRP A 117 2.32 10.52 -23.24
N GLY A 118 1.23 11.00 -22.63
CA GLY A 118 0.02 11.42 -23.33
C GLY A 118 0.32 12.47 -24.40
N SER A 119 1.12 13.48 -24.06
CA SER A 119 1.59 14.50 -25.00
C SER A 119 2.58 13.95 -26.04
N ASP A 120 3.70 13.40 -25.58
CA ASP A 120 4.86 13.11 -26.43
C ASP A 120 4.67 11.87 -27.31
N VAL A 121 3.85 10.90 -26.87
CA VAL A 121 3.69 9.60 -27.53
C VAL A 121 2.28 9.42 -28.08
N LYS A 122 1.25 9.69 -27.28
CA LYS A 122 -0.15 9.54 -27.74
C LYS A 122 -0.62 10.73 -28.59
N GLY A 123 0.03 11.90 -28.49
CA GLY A 123 -0.31 13.09 -29.25
C GLY A 123 -1.49 13.90 -28.68
N ILE A 124 -1.80 13.71 -27.38
CA ILE A 124 -2.78 14.54 -26.67
C ILE A 124 -2.24 15.97 -26.60
N LYS A 125 -3.09 16.96 -26.83
CA LYS A 125 -2.68 18.36 -26.75
C LYS A 125 -2.19 18.70 -25.34
N GLU A 126 -1.22 19.62 -25.29
CA GLU A 126 -0.68 20.11 -24.03
C GLU A 126 -1.81 20.61 -23.10
N ASN A 127 -1.75 20.25 -21.82
CA ASN A 127 -2.75 20.54 -20.79
C ASN A 127 -4.15 19.91 -21.00
N GLU A 128 -4.36 19.05 -22.00
CA GLU A 128 -5.64 18.33 -22.19
C GLU A 128 -5.60 16.89 -21.67
N SER A 129 -4.44 16.39 -21.21
CA SER A 129 -4.27 15.02 -20.74
C SER A 129 -5.15 14.70 -19.52
N GLU A 130 -6.00 13.69 -19.67
CA GLU A 130 -6.92 13.21 -18.62
C GLU A 130 -6.39 11.93 -17.96
N ILE A 131 -6.67 11.78 -16.66
CA ILE A 131 -6.42 10.56 -15.89
C ILE A 131 -7.73 10.13 -15.22
N ILE A 132 -8.05 8.84 -15.29
CA ILE A 132 -9.23 8.27 -14.64
C ILE A 132 -8.81 7.49 -13.39
N ALA A 133 -9.42 7.80 -12.25
CA ALA A 133 -9.20 7.14 -10.97
C ALA A 133 -10.49 6.47 -10.44
N MET A 134 -10.34 5.55 -9.49
CA MET A 134 -11.46 4.83 -8.89
C MET A 134 -11.93 5.52 -7.61
N LYS A 135 -13.23 5.74 -7.42
CA LYS A 135 -13.77 6.22 -6.14
C LYS A 135 -13.45 5.23 -5.03
N GLY A 136 -13.18 5.73 -3.83
CA GLY A 136 -12.66 4.93 -2.71
C GLY A 136 -11.13 4.79 -2.67
N ASN A 137 -10.40 5.32 -3.66
CA ASN A 137 -8.94 5.24 -3.69
C ASN A 137 -8.25 6.02 -2.56
N PHE A 138 -7.00 5.64 -2.29
CA PHE A 138 -6.05 6.42 -1.52
C PHE A 138 -4.65 6.40 -2.17
N HIS A 139 -4.34 7.42 -2.98
CA HIS A 139 -3.05 7.55 -3.67
C HIS A 139 -2.07 8.56 -3.05
N GLY A 140 -2.38 9.07 -1.85
CA GLY A 140 -1.49 9.97 -1.11
C GLY A 140 -2.13 11.31 -0.72
N ARG A 141 -1.27 12.27 -0.34
CA ARG A 141 -1.68 13.53 0.31
C ARG A 141 -1.04 14.79 -0.28
N THR A 142 -0.13 14.67 -1.25
CA THR A 142 0.34 15.82 -2.05
C THR A 142 -0.78 16.33 -2.95
N LEU A 143 -0.74 17.58 -3.42
CA LEU A 143 -1.85 18.15 -4.19
C LEU A 143 -2.20 17.33 -5.45
N GLY A 144 -1.23 16.78 -6.18
CA GLY A 144 -1.48 15.94 -7.35
C GLY A 144 -2.11 14.61 -6.98
N SER A 145 -1.51 13.85 -6.06
CA SER A 145 -2.09 12.60 -5.52
C SER A 145 -3.48 12.82 -4.92
N LEU A 146 -3.67 13.91 -4.18
CA LEU A 146 -4.95 14.28 -3.57
C LEU A 146 -6.02 14.58 -4.63
N SER A 147 -5.61 15.08 -5.79
CA SER A 147 -6.51 15.30 -6.92
C SER A 147 -7.05 14.00 -7.52
N LEU A 148 -6.44 12.84 -7.21
CA LEU A 148 -7.02 11.54 -7.57
C LEU A 148 -8.11 11.09 -6.61
N SER A 149 -8.24 11.71 -5.43
CA SER A 149 -9.27 11.34 -4.44
C SER A 149 -10.64 11.89 -4.82
N ALA A 150 -11.64 11.02 -4.82
CA ALA A 150 -13.04 11.42 -4.90
C ALA A 150 -13.65 11.83 -3.55
N GLN A 151 -12.92 11.66 -2.43
CA GLN A 151 -13.44 11.98 -1.09
C GLN A 151 -13.29 13.47 -0.77
N ASP A 152 -14.41 14.17 -0.58
CA ASP A 152 -14.41 15.64 -0.41
C ASP A 152 -13.76 16.10 0.90
N ASN A 153 -13.92 15.34 1.99
CA ASN A 153 -13.26 15.61 3.28
C ASN A 153 -11.73 15.62 3.19
N TYR A 154 -11.12 14.93 2.21
CA TYR A 154 -9.67 14.98 2.00
C TYR A 154 -9.24 16.23 1.25
N LYS A 155 -10.13 16.81 0.43
CA LYS A 155 -9.85 17.93 -0.49
C LYS A 155 -10.21 19.30 0.10
N GLU A 156 -11.12 19.34 1.08
CA GLU A 156 -11.65 20.57 1.65
C GLU A 156 -10.52 21.53 2.10
N GLY A 157 -10.54 22.76 1.57
CA GLY A 157 -9.59 23.81 1.94
C GLY A 157 -8.23 23.80 1.19
N PHE A 158 -7.96 22.83 0.31
CA PHE A 158 -6.65 22.72 -0.38
C PHE A 158 -6.64 23.18 -1.85
N GLY A 159 -7.76 23.74 -2.35
CA GLY A 159 -7.89 24.12 -3.77
C GLY A 159 -7.04 25.34 -4.20
N PRO A 160 -6.81 25.51 -5.52
CA PRO A 160 -7.22 24.62 -6.61
C PRO A 160 -6.39 23.33 -6.66
N LEU A 161 -7.07 22.23 -6.99
CA LEU A 161 -6.46 20.92 -7.22
C LEU A 161 -6.13 20.75 -8.72
N LEU A 162 -5.50 19.64 -9.07
CA LEU A 162 -5.12 19.32 -10.44
C LEU A 162 -6.37 19.07 -11.30
N ASP A 163 -6.47 19.79 -12.42
CA ASP A 163 -7.54 19.61 -13.41
C ASP A 163 -7.38 18.30 -14.20
N ASN A 164 -8.42 17.94 -14.97
CA ASN A 164 -8.47 16.77 -15.87
C ASN A 164 -8.31 15.43 -15.15
N ILE A 165 -8.88 15.33 -13.96
CA ILE A 165 -9.05 14.05 -13.25
C ILE A 165 -10.53 13.67 -13.26
N ASN A 166 -10.82 12.48 -13.75
CA ASN A 166 -12.16 11.91 -13.77
C ASN A 166 -12.24 10.69 -12.83
N TYR A 167 -13.44 10.40 -12.33
CA TYR A 167 -13.65 9.30 -11.38
C TYR A 167 -14.81 8.41 -11.78
N ILE A 168 -14.66 7.11 -11.53
CA ILE A 168 -15.74 6.12 -11.64
C ILE A 168 -15.85 5.32 -10.34
N GLU A 169 -17.00 4.67 -10.09
CA GLU A 169 -17.09 3.70 -8.99
C GLU A 169 -16.13 2.53 -9.24
N PHE A 170 -15.49 2.02 -8.19
CA PHE A 170 -14.62 0.85 -8.31
C PHE A 170 -15.45 -0.37 -8.76
N GLY A 171 -15.10 -0.97 -9.91
CA GLY A 171 -15.87 -2.04 -10.53
C GLY A 171 -16.88 -1.62 -11.61
N ASP A 172 -17.14 -0.32 -11.82
CA ASP A 172 -18.11 0.15 -12.82
C ASP A 172 -17.51 0.27 -14.23
N ILE A 173 -17.42 -0.87 -14.90
CA ILE A 173 -16.79 -0.97 -16.22
C ILE A 173 -17.59 -0.26 -17.32
N GLU A 174 -18.91 -0.19 -17.19
CA GLU A 174 -19.77 0.46 -18.19
C GLU A 174 -19.63 1.98 -18.13
N HIS A 175 -19.44 2.55 -16.94
CA HIS A 175 -19.08 3.96 -16.81
C HIS A 175 -17.67 4.24 -17.35
N LEU A 176 -16.69 3.36 -17.08
CA LEU A 176 -15.35 3.52 -17.63
C LEU A 176 -15.38 3.65 -19.16
N LYS A 177 -16.10 2.76 -19.86
CA LYS A 177 -16.24 2.78 -21.32
C LYS A 177 -16.80 4.09 -21.86
N ARG A 178 -17.72 4.74 -21.14
CA ARG A 178 -18.33 6.03 -21.54
C ARG A 178 -17.41 7.21 -21.32
N LEU A 179 -16.51 7.13 -20.34
CA LEU A 179 -15.64 8.22 -19.93
C LEU A 179 -14.35 8.30 -20.76
N ILE A 180 -13.86 7.14 -21.23
CA ILE A 180 -12.69 7.05 -22.10
C ILE A 180 -12.91 7.88 -23.38
N ASN A 181 -11.94 8.72 -23.71
CA ASN A 181 -11.89 9.54 -24.90
C ASN A 181 -10.45 9.71 -25.40
N ASP A 182 -10.26 10.49 -26.48
CA ASP A 182 -8.95 10.68 -27.11
C ASP A 182 -7.91 11.36 -26.19
N ASN A 183 -8.37 12.13 -25.20
CA ASN A 183 -7.53 12.81 -24.21
C ASN A 183 -7.21 11.95 -22.98
N THR A 184 -7.79 10.76 -22.85
CA THR A 184 -7.47 9.86 -21.74
C THR A 184 -6.06 9.31 -21.87
N SER A 185 -5.16 9.68 -20.96
CA SER A 185 -3.75 9.26 -20.97
C SER A 185 -3.48 8.03 -20.10
N ALA A 186 -4.17 7.93 -18.97
CA ALA A 186 -4.00 6.82 -18.04
C ALA A 186 -5.27 6.49 -17.25
N ILE A 187 -5.34 5.24 -16.83
CA ILE A 187 -6.25 4.75 -15.78
C ILE A 187 -5.38 4.29 -14.61
N ILE A 188 -5.65 4.79 -13.40
CA ILE A 188 -4.97 4.41 -12.17
C ILE A 188 -5.95 3.75 -11.20
N LEU A 189 -5.54 2.63 -10.60
CA LEU A 189 -6.29 1.95 -9.55
C LEU A 189 -5.38 1.18 -8.59
N GLU A 190 -5.90 0.92 -7.39
CA GLU A 190 -5.39 -0.10 -6.49
C GLU A 190 -5.99 -1.47 -6.89
N PRO A 191 -5.19 -2.54 -7.03
CA PRO A 191 -5.73 -3.88 -7.33
C PRO A 191 -6.73 -4.38 -6.28
N ILE A 192 -6.55 -3.96 -5.03
CA ILE A 192 -7.51 -4.08 -3.92
C ILE A 192 -7.46 -2.75 -3.18
N GLN A 193 -8.59 -2.07 -2.98
CA GLN A 193 -8.59 -0.78 -2.28
C GLN A 193 -8.35 -0.98 -0.79
N GLY A 194 -7.21 -0.52 -0.29
CA GLY A 194 -6.84 -0.75 1.11
C GLY A 194 -7.59 0.14 2.08
N GLU A 195 -7.41 1.46 1.96
CA GLU A 195 -8.09 2.44 2.82
C GLU A 195 -9.61 2.51 2.51
N GLY A 196 -10.01 2.16 1.29
CA GLY A 196 -11.42 2.04 0.89
C GLY A 196 -12.22 0.94 1.58
N GLY A 197 -11.58 0.07 2.37
CA GLY A 197 -12.26 -1.01 3.10
C GLY A 197 -11.86 -2.42 2.66
N VAL A 198 -10.64 -2.62 2.16
CA VAL A 198 -10.18 -3.92 1.64
C VAL A 198 -11.12 -4.42 0.52
N ASN A 199 -11.52 -3.52 -0.39
CA ASN A 199 -12.48 -3.84 -1.44
C ASN A 199 -11.79 -4.65 -2.52
N ILE A 200 -12.23 -5.89 -2.71
CA ILE A 200 -11.78 -6.76 -3.81
C ILE A 200 -12.57 -6.38 -5.06
N PRO A 201 -11.91 -6.23 -6.24
CA PRO A 201 -12.60 -5.90 -7.48
C PRO A 201 -13.58 -7.01 -7.86
N PRO A 202 -14.67 -6.69 -8.57
CA PRO A 202 -15.50 -7.72 -9.20
C PRO A 202 -14.70 -8.56 -10.18
N ASP A 203 -15.12 -9.82 -10.35
CA ASP A 203 -14.50 -10.73 -11.33
C ASP A 203 -14.40 -10.08 -12.72
N TYR A 204 -13.27 -10.28 -13.37
CA TYR A 204 -12.96 -9.78 -14.73
C TYR A 204 -12.84 -8.25 -14.87
N PHE A 205 -13.09 -7.46 -13.81
CA PHE A 205 -13.03 -6.00 -13.90
C PHE A 205 -11.66 -5.49 -14.35
N ILE A 206 -10.58 -5.94 -13.69
CA ILE A 206 -9.22 -5.48 -13.98
C ILE A 206 -8.74 -5.96 -15.37
N GLN A 207 -9.15 -7.16 -15.78
CA GLN A 207 -8.90 -7.72 -17.10
C GLN A 207 -9.55 -6.86 -18.19
N GLU A 208 -10.80 -6.43 -17.98
CA GLU A 208 -11.50 -5.54 -18.91
C GLU A 208 -10.89 -4.13 -18.91
N VAL A 209 -10.45 -3.60 -17.77
CA VAL A 209 -9.66 -2.34 -17.72
C VAL A 209 -8.40 -2.47 -18.58
N ARG A 210 -7.65 -3.57 -18.45
CA ARG A 210 -6.46 -3.83 -19.29
C ARG A 210 -6.81 -3.90 -20.77
N HIS A 211 -7.91 -4.57 -21.12
CA HIS A 211 -8.40 -4.66 -22.49
C HIS A 211 -8.69 -3.28 -23.07
N LEU A 212 -9.43 -2.45 -22.34
CA LEU A 212 -9.75 -1.06 -22.73
C LEU A 212 -8.48 -0.21 -22.87
N CYS A 213 -7.53 -0.34 -21.94
CA CYS A 213 -6.25 0.36 -22.03
C CYS A 213 -5.49 0.01 -23.32
N ASN A 214 -5.46 -1.27 -23.70
CA ASN A 214 -4.84 -1.71 -24.95
C ASN A 214 -5.58 -1.19 -26.18
N GLN A 215 -6.91 -1.28 -26.18
CA GLN A 215 -7.75 -0.84 -27.31
C GLN A 215 -7.60 0.66 -27.59
N HIS A 216 -7.50 1.47 -26.54
CA HIS A 216 -7.51 2.94 -26.65
C HIS A 216 -6.13 3.58 -26.50
N ASN A 217 -5.06 2.77 -26.43
CA ASN A 217 -3.70 3.21 -26.17
C ASN A 217 -3.65 4.13 -24.94
N ILE A 218 -4.04 3.60 -23.78
CA ILE A 218 -4.06 4.29 -22.48
C ILE A 218 -3.11 3.54 -21.55
N LEU A 219 -2.35 4.26 -20.73
CA LEU A 219 -1.50 3.62 -19.74
C LEU A 219 -2.33 3.07 -18.58
N PHE A 220 -2.09 1.81 -18.24
CA PHE A 220 -2.63 1.20 -17.04
C PHE A 220 -1.63 1.30 -15.89
N ILE A 221 -1.99 2.04 -14.84
CA ILE A 221 -1.17 2.24 -13.63
C ILE A 221 -1.77 1.43 -12.48
N ALA A 222 -1.02 0.47 -11.95
CA ALA A 222 -1.40 -0.27 -10.75
C ALA A 222 -0.65 0.28 -9.53
N ASP A 223 -1.42 0.78 -8.56
CA ASP A 223 -0.90 1.14 -7.25
C ASP A 223 -0.81 -0.11 -6.36
N GLU A 224 0.39 -0.68 -6.29
CA GLU A 224 0.73 -1.86 -5.50
C GLU A 224 1.43 -1.49 -4.19
N ILE A 225 1.43 -0.20 -3.80
CA ILE A 225 2.16 0.31 -2.63
C ILE A 225 1.74 -0.42 -1.36
N GLN A 226 0.45 -0.73 -1.20
CA GLN A 226 -0.07 -1.43 -0.02
C GLN A 226 -0.20 -2.95 -0.20
N VAL A 227 -0.58 -3.38 -1.40
CA VAL A 227 -1.10 -4.74 -1.66
C VAL A 227 -0.10 -5.66 -2.35
N GLY A 228 0.99 -5.09 -2.87
CA GLY A 228 2.11 -5.84 -3.44
C GLY A 228 3.07 -6.39 -2.38
N LEU A 229 4.19 -6.89 -2.87
CA LEU A 229 5.30 -7.42 -2.08
C LEU A 229 4.85 -8.49 -1.06
N GLY A 230 4.07 -9.47 -1.55
CA GLY A 230 3.63 -10.63 -0.78
C GLY A 230 2.39 -10.42 0.08
N ARG A 231 1.93 -9.18 0.28
CA ARG A 231 0.81 -8.87 1.18
C ARG A 231 -0.43 -9.72 0.87
N THR A 232 -0.76 -9.86 -0.41
CA THR A 232 -1.97 -10.57 -0.87
C THR A 232 -1.73 -12.04 -1.23
N GLY A 233 -0.58 -12.62 -0.87
CA GLY A 233 -0.23 -14.00 -1.23
C GLY A 233 0.34 -14.15 -2.64
N LYS A 234 0.66 -13.05 -3.30
CA LYS A 234 1.35 -12.94 -4.60
C LYS A 234 2.45 -11.89 -4.51
N MET A 235 3.46 -11.92 -5.40
CA MET A 235 4.47 -10.86 -5.42
C MET A 235 3.80 -9.52 -5.73
N PHE A 236 2.91 -9.50 -6.72
CA PHE A 236 2.02 -8.38 -7.04
C PHE A 236 0.56 -8.84 -7.01
N ALA A 237 -0.33 -8.04 -6.42
CA ALA A 237 -1.75 -8.36 -6.35
C ALA A 237 -2.39 -8.50 -7.73
N MET A 238 -1.87 -7.80 -8.75
CA MET A 238 -2.28 -7.92 -10.15
C MET A 238 -2.14 -9.35 -10.73
N GLU A 239 -1.27 -10.19 -10.15
CA GLU A 239 -1.12 -11.59 -10.57
C GLU A 239 -2.40 -12.41 -10.34
N TRP A 240 -3.21 -12.06 -9.35
CA TRP A 240 -4.52 -12.69 -9.16
C TRP A 240 -5.45 -12.50 -10.36
N GLU A 241 -5.26 -11.41 -11.08
CA GLU A 241 -6.06 -11.06 -12.25
C GLU A 241 -5.42 -11.56 -13.56
N GLY A 242 -4.20 -12.08 -13.51
CA GLY A 242 -3.44 -12.47 -14.71
C GLY A 242 -3.10 -11.28 -15.61
N VAL A 243 -2.94 -10.09 -15.03
CA VAL A 243 -2.73 -8.84 -15.78
C VAL A 243 -1.39 -8.21 -15.43
N GLU A 244 -0.67 -7.76 -16.45
CA GLU A 244 0.49 -6.88 -16.29
C GLU A 244 0.08 -5.42 -16.61
N PRO A 245 0.20 -4.47 -15.66
CA PRO A 245 0.00 -3.06 -15.89
C PRO A 245 1.18 -2.46 -16.67
N ASP A 246 0.96 -1.28 -17.26
CA ASP A 246 2.03 -0.55 -17.95
C ASP A 246 3.01 0.07 -16.94
N ILE A 247 2.48 0.50 -15.79
CA ILE A 247 3.24 1.08 -14.68
C ILE A 247 2.88 0.39 -13.36
N TYR A 248 3.88 -0.07 -12.62
CA TYR A 248 3.75 -0.48 -11.22
C TYR A 248 4.22 0.63 -10.29
N LEU A 249 3.49 0.87 -9.20
CA LEU A 249 3.93 1.72 -8.09
C LEU A 249 4.17 0.86 -6.85
N LEU A 250 5.37 0.94 -6.29
CA LEU A 250 5.78 0.21 -5.09
C LEU A 250 6.22 1.18 -3.99
N GLY A 251 6.10 0.76 -2.74
CA GLY A 251 6.53 1.53 -1.58
C GLY A 251 6.41 0.70 -0.31
N LYS A 252 6.21 1.37 0.84
CA LYS A 252 5.94 0.72 2.14
C LYS A 252 6.94 -0.41 2.47
N SER A 253 6.53 -1.67 2.32
CA SER A 253 7.36 -2.85 2.61
C SER A 253 8.58 -3.01 1.70
N LEU A 254 8.69 -2.22 0.61
CA LEU A 254 9.90 -2.11 -0.20
C LEU A 254 11.12 -1.70 0.63
N GLY A 255 10.91 -0.93 1.70
CA GLY A 255 11.94 -0.52 2.65
C GLY A 255 11.99 -1.35 3.93
N GLY A 256 11.27 -2.47 4.00
CA GLY A 256 11.23 -3.37 5.16
C GLY A 256 10.70 -2.71 6.45
N GLY A 257 9.99 -1.59 6.33
CA GLY A 257 9.59 -0.73 7.44
C GLY A 257 10.75 -0.06 8.20
N LEU A 258 11.96 -0.09 7.64
CA LEU A 258 13.14 0.54 8.22
C LEU A 258 13.50 1.87 7.53
N TYR A 259 13.39 1.94 6.21
CA TYR A 259 13.79 3.12 5.43
C TYR A 259 12.73 3.50 4.39
N PRO A 260 12.34 4.78 4.25
CA PRO A 260 11.39 5.20 3.22
C PRO A 260 12.01 5.08 1.83
N ILE A 261 11.43 4.23 0.99
CA ILE A 261 11.74 4.08 -0.42
C ILE A 261 10.47 3.68 -1.18
N SER A 262 10.32 4.22 -2.38
CA SER A 262 9.28 3.86 -3.32
C SER A 262 9.86 3.73 -4.73
N ALA A 263 9.13 3.09 -5.62
CA ALA A 263 9.59 2.82 -6.98
C ALA A 263 8.44 2.94 -7.98
N ILE A 264 8.77 3.48 -9.14
CA ILE A 264 7.91 3.48 -10.32
C ILE A 264 8.58 2.57 -11.35
N LEU A 265 7.92 1.51 -11.79
CA LEU A 265 8.46 0.61 -12.81
C LEU A 265 7.63 0.67 -14.08
N ALA A 266 8.30 0.78 -15.23
CA ALA A 266 7.66 0.77 -16.54
C ALA A 266 8.66 0.33 -17.62
N ASN A 267 8.14 0.02 -18.81
CA ASN A 267 8.99 -0.26 -19.97
C ASN A 267 9.65 1.02 -20.50
N GLU A 268 10.72 0.85 -21.27
CA GLU A 268 11.56 1.94 -21.76
C GLU A 268 10.74 2.98 -22.55
N THR A 269 9.80 2.51 -23.37
CA THR A 269 8.91 3.35 -24.19
C THR A 269 8.01 4.27 -23.39
N ILE A 270 7.80 3.99 -22.10
CA ILE A 270 7.00 4.78 -21.17
C ILE A 270 7.91 5.63 -20.28
N MET A 271 8.96 5.03 -19.69
CA MET A 271 9.80 5.71 -18.72
C MET A 271 10.69 6.80 -19.36
N ASN A 272 11.16 6.60 -20.59
CA ASN A 272 12.10 7.51 -21.26
C ASN A 272 11.49 8.87 -21.65
N VAL A 273 10.20 9.10 -21.43
CA VAL A 273 9.64 10.45 -21.52
C VAL A 273 10.28 11.37 -20.46
N LEU A 274 10.73 10.83 -19.32
CA LEU A 274 11.52 11.59 -18.35
C LEU A 274 12.97 11.69 -18.80
N THR A 275 13.35 12.85 -19.32
CA THR A 275 14.73 13.14 -19.75
C THR A 275 15.52 13.88 -18.66
N PRO A 276 16.86 13.92 -18.72
CA PRO A 276 17.68 14.60 -17.72
C PRO A 276 17.19 16.03 -17.41
N GLY A 277 16.89 16.31 -16.15
CA GLY A 277 16.40 17.61 -15.67
C GLY A 277 14.87 17.76 -15.61
N THR A 278 14.08 16.84 -16.16
CA THR A 278 12.59 16.93 -16.14
C THR A 278 11.95 16.40 -14.84
N HIS A 279 12.69 15.58 -14.11
CA HIS A 279 12.30 15.00 -12.83
C HIS A 279 13.55 14.73 -11.98
N GLY A 280 13.39 14.66 -10.66
CA GLY A 280 14.44 14.27 -9.75
C GLY A 280 13.98 14.27 -8.29
N SER A 281 14.78 13.65 -7.44
CA SER A 281 14.60 13.66 -5.99
C SER A 281 15.97 13.62 -5.33
N THR A 282 16.15 14.38 -4.24
CA THR A 282 17.43 14.41 -3.52
C THR A 282 17.77 13.03 -2.98
N PHE A 283 16.85 12.41 -2.22
CA PHE A 283 17.08 11.12 -1.57
C PHE A 283 16.68 9.92 -2.45
N GLY A 284 15.99 10.14 -3.57
CA GLY A 284 15.53 9.07 -4.46
C GLY A 284 16.70 8.25 -5.02
N GLY A 285 16.79 6.99 -4.61
CA GLY A 285 17.86 6.06 -5.01
C GLY A 285 19.17 6.23 -4.24
N ASN A 286 19.13 6.78 -3.03
CA ASN A 286 20.33 6.87 -2.20
C ASN A 286 20.86 5.47 -1.81
N PRO A 287 22.19 5.32 -1.57
CA PRO A 287 22.79 4.02 -1.28
C PRO A 287 22.21 3.29 -0.08
N LEU A 288 21.85 4.02 0.98
CA LEU A 288 21.31 3.41 2.20
C LEU A 288 19.95 2.77 1.97
N ALA A 289 19.05 3.49 1.29
CA ALA A 289 17.73 2.97 0.90
C ALA A 289 17.85 1.77 -0.03
N CYS A 290 18.78 1.80 -1.00
CA CYS A 290 19.01 0.68 -1.92
C CYS A 290 19.45 -0.59 -1.18
N ALA A 291 20.41 -0.48 -0.26
CA ALA A 291 20.89 -1.62 0.53
C ALA A 291 19.79 -2.22 1.42
N VAL A 292 19.02 -1.37 2.12
CA VAL A 292 17.89 -1.80 2.95
C VAL A 292 16.83 -2.49 2.09
N SER A 293 16.51 -1.93 0.93
CA SER A 293 15.48 -2.47 0.04
C SER A 293 15.88 -3.81 -0.56
N ILE A 294 17.15 -3.97 -0.98
CA ILE A 294 17.68 -5.27 -1.43
C ILE A 294 17.47 -6.31 -0.33
N ALA A 295 17.88 -6.02 0.90
CA ALA A 295 17.70 -6.96 2.02
C ALA A 295 16.23 -7.24 2.33
N ALA A 296 15.35 -6.24 2.24
CA ALA A 296 13.92 -6.38 2.46
C ALA A 296 13.25 -7.29 1.42
N ILE A 297 13.66 -7.19 0.16
CA ILE A 297 13.22 -8.08 -0.92
C ILE A 297 13.78 -9.49 -0.75
N ASP A 298 15.07 -9.61 -0.41
CA ASP A 298 15.67 -10.92 -0.20
C ASP A 298 14.99 -11.67 0.95
N VAL A 299 14.58 -10.99 2.03
CA VAL A 299 13.79 -11.61 3.11
C VAL A 299 12.44 -12.14 2.60
N LEU A 300 11.72 -11.38 1.76
CA LEU A 300 10.44 -11.84 1.20
C LEU A 300 10.60 -13.15 0.41
N LEU A 301 11.68 -13.25 -0.37
CA LEU A 301 11.97 -14.40 -1.24
C LEU A 301 12.56 -15.58 -0.46
N ASP A 302 13.62 -15.35 0.32
CA ASP A 302 14.38 -16.41 0.99
C ASP A 302 13.54 -17.10 2.08
N GLU A 303 12.62 -16.39 2.71
CA GLU A 303 11.74 -16.92 3.77
C GLU A 303 10.36 -17.36 3.25
N ASN A 304 10.13 -17.34 1.93
CA ASN A 304 8.86 -17.72 1.27
C ASN A 304 7.64 -16.98 1.87
N LEU A 305 7.80 -15.69 2.17
CA LEU A 305 6.76 -14.91 2.85
C LEU A 305 5.52 -14.68 1.98
N ILE A 306 5.65 -14.80 0.67
CA ILE A 306 4.55 -14.66 -0.29
C ILE A 306 3.62 -15.88 -0.17
N GLU A 307 4.19 -17.07 -0.23
CA GLU A 307 3.49 -18.34 -0.06
C GLU A 307 2.89 -18.43 1.35
N HIS A 308 3.67 -18.04 2.36
CA HIS A 308 3.21 -18.01 3.74
C HIS A 308 1.99 -17.09 3.94
N SER A 309 2.00 -15.92 3.31
CA SER A 309 0.85 -15.01 3.29
C SER A 309 -0.37 -15.64 2.64
N ALA A 310 -0.20 -16.37 1.53
CA ALA A 310 -1.29 -17.06 0.85
C ALA A 310 -1.90 -18.16 1.74
N GLU A 311 -1.07 -19.02 2.32
CA GLU A 311 -1.50 -20.19 3.12
C GLU A 311 -2.13 -19.78 4.45
N LEU A 312 -1.44 -18.95 5.24
CA LEU A 312 -1.96 -18.50 6.54
C LEU A 312 -3.09 -17.50 6.39
N GLY A 313 -3.05 -16.66 5.36
CA GLY A 313 -4.14 -15.76 5.02
C GLY A 313 -5.43 -16.50 4.71
N GLN A 314 -5.36 -17.55 3.89
CA GLN A 314 -6.53 -18.39 3.59
C GLN A 314 -7.05 -19.11 4.84
N THR A 315 -6.14 -19.61 5.69
CA THR A 315 -6.51 -20.24 6.96
C THR A 315 -7.27 -19.27 7.87
N LEU A 316 -6.73 -18.06 8.07
CA LEU A 316 -7.38 -17.01 8.87
C LEU A 316 -8.73 -16.61 8.27
N LEU A 317 -8.78 -16.35 6.95
CA LEU A 317 -10.01 -15.96 6.26
C LEU A 317 -11.12 -17.00 6.44
N ASN A 318 -10.79 -18.29 6.27
CA ASN A 318 -11.75 -19.38 6.50
C ASN A 318 -12.28 -19.40 7.93
N GLN A 319 -11.42 -19.19 8.93
CA GLN A 319 -11.83 -19.16 10.33
C GLN A 319 -12.74 -17.96 10.64
N LEU A 320 -12.42 -16.78 10.08
CA LEU A 320 -13.20 -15.56 10.28
C LEU A 320 -14.58 -15.64 9.60
N GLN A 321 -14.67 -16.25 8.42
CA GLN A 321 -15.94 -16.46 7.71
C GLN A 321 -16.88 -17.46 8.41
N LEU A 322 -16.38 -18.26 9.36
CA LEU A 322 -17.19 -19.17 10.17
C LEU A 322 -17.76 -18.51 11.44
N ILE A 323 -17.42 -17.25 11.71
CA ILE A 323 -17.94 -16.52 12.86
C ILE A 323 -19.41 -16.17 12.60
N ASP A 324 -20.31 -16.75 13.38
CA ASP A 324 -21.75 -16.56 13.23
C ASP A 324 -22.24 -15.42 14.13
N SER A 325 -22.14 -14.19 13.61
CA SER A 325 -22.53 -12.96 14.30
C SER A 325 -23.39 -12.05 13.39
N PRO A 326 -24.55 -11.55 13.87
CA PRO A 326 -25.46 -10.72 13.06
C PRO A 326 -24.92 -9.31 12.75
N ILE A 327 -23.84 -8.88 13.41
CA ILE A 327 -23.20 -7.58 13.16
C ILE A 327 -22.16 -7.63 12.04
N ILE A 328 -21.79 -8.82 11.57
CA ILE A 328 -20.85 -8.99 10.44
C ILE A 328 -21.67 -8.94 9.15
N ASP A 329 -21.34 -7.98 8.28
CA ASP A 329 -21.94 -7.84 6.95
C ASP A 329 -21.17 -8.65 5.91
N ASP A 330 -19.83 -8.53 5.91
CA ASP A 330 -18.95 -9.24 4.98
C ASP A 330 -17.56 -9.52 5.60
N VAL A 331 -16.92 -10.60 5.15
CA VAL A 331 -15.53 -10.94 5.46
C VAL A 331 -14.80 -11.30 4.18
N ARG A 332 -13.85 -10.45 3.80
CA ARG A 332 -13.15 -10.50 2.52
C ARG A 332 -11.64 -10.32 2.68
N GLY A 333 -10.87 -10.89 1.77
CA GLY A 333 -9.44 -10.68 1.72
C GLY A 333 -8.72 -11.57 0.72
N ARG A 334 -7.45 -11.26 0.48
CA ARG A 334 -6.49 -12.14 -0.22
C ARG A 334 -5.19 -12.14 0.57
N GLY A 335 -4.60 -13.32 0.78
CA GLY A 335 -3.45 -13.49 1.67
C GLY A 335 -3.71 -12.91 3.06
N LEU A 336 -2.68 -12.39 3.72
CA LEU A 336 -2.80 -11.71 5.02
C LEU A 336 -3.29 -10.25 4.87
N PHE A 337 -4.24 -9.98 3.98
CA PHE A 337 -4.88 -8.67 3.85
C PHE A 337 -6.40 -8.84 3.88
N ILE A 338 -6.96 -8.72 5.08
CA ILE A 338 -8.35 -9.09 5.37
C ILE A 338 -9.10 -7.89 5.96
N GLY A 339 -10.34 -7.72 5.51
CA GLY A 339 -11.32 -6.79 6.05
C GLY A 339 -12.53 -7.56 6.61
N ILE A 340 -13.00 -7.14 7.78
CA ILE A 340 -14.26 -7.59 8.39
C ILE A 340 -15.17 -6.37 8.42
N GLU A 341 -16.16 -6.35 7.56
CA GLU A 341 -17.14 -5.28 7.50
C GLU A 341 -18.26 -5.53 8.50
N LEU A 342 -18.56 -4.52 9.29
CA LEU A 342 -19.61 -4.56 10.29
C LEU A 342 -20.80 -3.69 9.84
N THR A 343 -21.98 -4.02 10.33
CA THR A 343 -23.20 -3.23 10.12
C THR A 343 -23.23 -1.93 10.95
N GLU A 344 -22.21 -1.70 11.78
CA GLU A 344 -22.08 -0.56 12.68
C GLU A 344 -20.61 -0.16 12.89
N GLN A 345 -20.34 0.81 13.79
CA GLN A 345 -18.99 1.31 14.02
C GLN A 345 -18.06 0.23 14.58
N ALA A 346 -16.90 0.06 13.95
CA ALA A 346 -15.94 -0.99 14.26
C ALA A 346 -15.01 -0.66 15.44
N GLN A 347 -14.83 0.63 15.75
CA GLN A 347 -13.87 1.09 16.76
C GLN A 347 -14.06 0.44 18.15
N PRO A 348 -15.28 0.29 18.72
CA PRO A 348 -15.46 -0.37 20.02
C PRO A 348 -14.93 -1.81 20.04
N TYR A 349 -15.11 -2.55 18.94
CA TYR A 349 -14.63 -3.92 18.79
C TYR A 349 -13.11 -3.97 18.65
N CYS A 350 -12.50 -3.06 17.90
CA CYS A 350 -11.05 -2.92 17.84
C CYS A 350 -10.45 -2.69 19.24
N LEU A 351 -11.08 -1.87 20.08
CA LEU A 351 -10.63 -1.61 21.45
C LEU A 351 -10.68 -2.88 22.32
N GLU A 352 -11.77 -3.68 22.25
CA GLU A 352 -11.84 -4.95 23.00
C GLU A 352 -10.79 -5.96 22.50
N MET A 353 -10.53 -6.03 21.19
CA MET A 353 -9.47 -6.88 20.63
C MET A 353 -8.08 -6.45 21.13
N ILE A 354 -7.82 -5.15 21.22
CA ILE A 354 -6.58 -4.59 21.77
C ILE A 354 -6.43 -4.94 23.26
N GLU A 355 -7.50 -4.87 24.05
CA GLU A 355 -7.50 -5.31 25.44
C GLU A 355 -7.09 -6.78 25.57
N LYS A 356 -7.45 -7.60 24.58
CA LYS A 356 -7.12 -9.03 24.47
C LYS A 356 -5.77 -9.32 23.80
N GLY A 357 -5.01 -8.29 23.42
CA GLY A 357 -3.66 -8.44 22.88
C GLY A 357 -3.57 -8.55 21.36
N VAL A 358 -4.63 -8.24 20.62
CA VAL A 358 -4.62 -8.15 19.15
C VAL A 358 -4.75 -6.68 18.74
N LEU A 359 -3.66 -6.10 18.25
CA LEU A 359 -3.64 -4.70 17.83
C LEU A 359 -4.19 -4.57 16.41
N CYS A 360 -5.35 -3.96 16.26
CA CYS A 360 -5.99 -3.70 14.97
C CYS A 360 -6.58 -2.28 14.92
N LYS A 361 -7.04 -1.86 13.75
CA LYS A 361 -7.68 -0.56 13.56
C LYS A 361 -8.72 -0.64 12.44
N GLU A 362 -9.78 0.15 12.59
CA GLU A 362 -10.82 0.30 11.59
C GLU A 362 -10.43 1.27 10.45
N THR A 363 -11.01 1.05 9.27
CA THR A 363 -11.09 2.02 8.19
C THR A 363 -12.54 2.20 7.76
N GLN A 364 -12.87 3.32 7.11
CA GLN A 364 -14.24 3.71 6.72
C GLN A 364 -15.26 3.75 7.89
N GLY A 365 -14.79 3.64 9.14
CA GLY A 365 -15.61 3.60 10.35
C GLY A 365 -16.13 2.21 10.72
N ASN A 366 -16.48 1.36 9.75
CA ASN A 366 -17.13 0.06 9.97
C ASN A 366 -16.32 -1.17 9.53
N VAL A 367 -15.14 -1.01 8.94
CA VAL A 367 -14.32 -2.16 8.49
C VAL A 367 -13.12 -2.37 9.41
N ILE A 368 -13.07 -3.49 10.14
CA ILE A 368 -11.89 -3.91 10.91
C ILE A 368 -10.85 -4.47 9.92
N ARG A 369 -9.64 -3.90 9.91
CA ARG A 369 -8.56 -4.39 9.05
C ARG A 369 -7.60 -5.28 9.82
N ILE A 370 -7.34 -6.47 9.27
CA ILE A 370 -6.39 -7.46 9.78
C ILE A 370 -5.31 -7.68 8.74
N ALA A 371 -4.11 -7.15 9.01
CA ALA A 371 -2.96 -7.21 8.12
C ALA A 371 -1.64 -7.38 8.90
N PRO A 372 -1.41 -8.54 9.55
CA PRO A 372 -0.19 -8.76 10.34
C PRO A 372 1.07 -8.84 9.47
N PRO A 373 2.29 -8.72 10.04
CA PRO A 373 3.51 -9.09 9.34
C PRO A 373 3.45 -10.52 8.78
N LEU A 374 4.06 -10.75 7.62
CA LEU A 374 4.02 -12.04 6.91
C LEU A 374 4.88 -13.11 7.59
N VAL A 375 5.70 -12.73 8.56
CA VAL A 375 6.49 -13.64 9.42
C VAL A 375 5.67 -14.23 10.58
N ILE A 376 4.40 -13.87 10.71
CA ILE A 376 3.47 -14.41 11.72
C ILE A 376 3.35 -15.93 11.61
N ASN A 377 3.20 -16.65 12.71
CA ASN A 377 3.05 -18.12 12.69
C ASN A 377 1.59 -18.60 12.90
N GLU A 378 1.35 -19.89 12.65
CA GLU A 378 0.03 -20.51 12.75
C GLU A 378 -0.63 -20.37 14.14
N ASN A 379 0.14 -20.44 15.23
CA ASN A 379 -0.41 -20.25 16.58
C ASN A 379 -0.93 -18.84 16.77
N GLU A 380 -0.23 -17.84 16.24
CA GLU A 380 -0.64 -16.43 16.28
C GLU A 380 -1.88 -16.20 15.40
N ILE A 381 -1.99 -16.86 14.24
CA ILE A 381 -3.20 -16.85 13.41
C ILE A 381 -4.42 -17.38 14.19
N ASN A 382 -4.28 -18.54 14.83
CA ASN A 382 -5.35 -19.10 15.64
C ASN A 382 -5.72 -18.18 16.81
N GLN A 383 -4.73 -17.56 17.47
CA GLN A 383 -4.98 -16.59 18.53
C GLN A 383 -5.77 -15.36 18.03
N ILE A 384 -5.44 -14.84 16.84
CA ILE A 384 -6.18 -13.73 16.23
C ILE A 384 -7.64 -14.14 15.99
N ALA A 385 -7.87 -15.29 15.37
CA ALA A 385 -9.21 -15.77 15.07
C ALA A 385 -10.04 -16.01 16.33
N ASP A 386 -9.46 -16.63 17.37
CA ASP A 386 -10.10 -16.87 18.65
C ASP A 386 -10.53 -15.56 19.34
N VAL A 387 -9.66 -14.55 19.34
CA VAL A 387 -9.97 -13.23 19.93
C VAL A 387 -11.08 -12.54 19.14
N ILE A 388 -11.00 -12.54 17.81
CA ILE A 388 -12.02 -11.90 16.98
C ILE A 388 -13.37 -12.59 17.15
N LYS A 389 -13.39 -13.93 17.15
CA LYS A 389 -14.58 -14.73 17.41
C LYS A 389 -15.17 -14.41 18.78
N GLU A 390 -14.34 -14.37 19.83
CA GLU A 390 -14.80 -14.05 21.17
C GLU A 390 -15.46 -12.67 21.24
N VAL A 391 -14.86 -11.65 20.62
CA VAL A 391 -15.37 -10.28 20.62
C VAL A 391 -16.67 -10.16 19.82
N LEU A 392 -16.74 -10.76 18.63
CA LEU A 392 -17.86 -10.58 17.72
C LEU A 392 -19.05 -11.52 18.01
N GLU A 393 -18.85 -12.72 18.57
CA GLU A 393 -19.95 -13.64 18.93
C GLU A 393 -20.66 -13.29 20.24
N LYS A 394 -19.98 -12.64 21.20
CA LYS A 394 -20.59 -12.26 22.49
C LYS A 394 -21.85 -11.43 22.34
N ASN A 395 -21.94 -10.62 21.30
CA ASN A 395 -23.06 -9.71 21.07
C ASN A 395 -24.33 -10.40 20.57
N LYS A 396 -24.28 -11.71 20.30
CA LYS A 396 -25.47 -12.52 20.01
C LYS A 396 -26.43 -12.65 21.20
N LYS A 397 -25.96 -12.40 22.43
CA LYS A 397 -26.75 -12.58 23.68
C LYS A 397 -27.42 -11.30 24.19
N ALA A 398 -27.34 -10.19 23.45
CA ALA A 398 -27.88 -8.90 23.87
C ALA A 398 -29.16 -8.49 23.13
N HIS A 399 -30.03 -9.45 22.77
CA HIS A 399 -31.40 -9.20 22.29
C HIS A 399 -32.40 -10.09 23.00
#